data_AF-A0A496A329-F1
#
_entry.id   AF-A0A496A329-F1
#
_cell.length_a   1.000
_cell.length_b   1.000
_cell.length_c   1.000
_cell.angle_alpha   90.00
_cell.angle_beta   90.00
_cell.angle_gamma   90.00
#
_symmetry.space_group_name_H-M   'P 1'
#
loop_
_entity.id
_entity.type
_entity.pdbx_description
1 polymer ?
#
loop_
_entity_poly.entity_id
_entity_poly.type
_entity_poly.pdbx_seq_one_letter_code
_entity_poly.pdbx_strand_id
1 'polypeptide(L)'
;MRILTGLGVLISIFTGCTSIEYQQMQEERDGHRTAYEDARRKSDWQTLKDTLEREMLGTWQFLEIEVLASGLSNEIETAAVALAASSRKHLTIRFFQENDVDFYELNNGNIYASGEFTIRVERIAGALTAFLKLDRYRSLAPEEVLFSRPGLRRTLISVEQDRLYMTINYGQLFTPNGWVQIGGSRYSFKRIK
;
A
#
# COMPACT_ATOMS: atom_id res chain seq x y z
N MET A 1 21.09 66.05 29.73
CA MET A 1 21.42 64.73 29.14
C MET A 1 21.13 63.60 30.15
N ARG A 2 19.88 63.45 30.62
CA ARG A 2 19.45 62.41 31.57
C ARG A 2 18.10 61.75 31.21
N ILE A 3 17.45 62.21 30.14
CA ILE A 3 16.12 61.74 29.70
C ILE A 3 16.23 60.66 28.60
N LEU A 4 17.39 60.55 27.93
CA LEU A 4 17.60 59.61 26.81
C LEU A 4 17.88 58.16 27.26
N THR A 5 18.31 57.94 28.50
CA THR A 5 18.60 56.58 29.02
C THR A 5 17.37 55.83 29.52
N GLY A 6 16.26 56.53 29.81
CA GLY A 6 15.00 55.88 30.22
C GLY A 6 14.22 55.24 29.07
N LEU A 7 14.28 55.83 27.87
CA LEU A 7 13.54 55.34 26.70
C LEU A 7 14.11 54.04 26.11
N GLY A 8 15.43 53.82 26.19
CA GLY A 8 16.04 52.58 25.67
C GLY A 8 15.66 51.31 26.46
N VAL A 9 15.45 51.45 27.77
CA VAL A 9 15.06 50.33 28.64
C VAL A 9 13.58 49.95 28.43
N LEU A 10 12.71 50.93 28.20
CA LEU A 10 11.29 50.68 27.90
C LEU A 10 11.08 49.97 26.56
N ILE A 11 11.83 50.31 25.51
CA ILE A 11 11.70 49.64 24.20
C ILE A 11 12.12 48.16 24.28
N SER A 12 13.11 47.83 25.11
CA SER A 12 13.66 46.47 25.25
C SER A 12 12.67 45.49 25.91
N ILE A 13 11.84 45.98 26.84
CA ILE A 13 10.86 45.17 27.57
C ILE A 13 9.63 44.90 26.69
N PHE A 14 9.21 45.86 25.86
CA PHE A 14 8.09 45.67 24.95
C PHE A 14 8.39 44.71 23.80
N THR A 15 9.61 44.70 23.26
CA THR A 15 10.00 43.74 22.20
C THR A 15 10.11 42.29 22.69
N GLY A 16 10.50 42.08 23.96
CA GLY A 16 10.66 40.74 24.54
C GLY A 16 9.34 40.01 24.84
N CYS A 17 8.29 40.74 25.26
CA CYS A 17 6.97 40.16 25.49
C CYS A 17 6.28 39.79 24.17
N THR A 18 6.36 40.66 23.15
CA THR A 18 5.77 40.37 21.83
C THR A 18 6.42 39.20 21.13
N SER A 19 7.72 38.95 21.34
CA SER A 19 8.40 37.80 20.73
C SER A 19 8.04 36.47 21.38
N ILE A 20 7.82 36.45 22.70
CA ILE A 20 7.43 35.24 23.42
C ILE A 20 5.98 34.85 23.09
N GLU A 21 5.05 35.81 23.08
CA GLU A 21 3.66 35.57 22.65
C GLU A 21 3.58 35.13 21.19
N TYR A 22 4.41 35.73 20.31
CA TYR A 22 4.49 35.33 18.91
C TYR A 22 5.03 33.90 18.76
N GLN A 23 6.08 33.53 19.50
CA GLN A 23 6.62 32.17 19.50
C GLN A 23 5.59 31.15 20.01
N GLN A 24 4.87 31.45 21.09
CA GLN A 24 3.82 30.57 21.62
C GLN A 24 2.67 30.38 20.63
N MET A 25 2.19 31.46 19.99
CA MET A 25 1.16 31.35 18.95
C MET A 25 1.64 30.56 17.73
N GLN A 26 2.93 30.63 17.39
CA GLN A 26 3.51 29.85 16.30
C GLN A 26 3.56 28.36 16.66
N GLU A 27 4.01 28.02 17.87
CA GLU A 27 4.04 26.65 18.38
C GLU A 27 2.64 26.05 18.48
N GLU A 28 1.64 26.80 18.94
CA GLU A 28 0.24 26.37 18.96
C GLU A 28 -0.28 26.10 17.55
N ARG A 29 -0.02 27.00 16.60
CA ARG A 29 -0.41 26.82 15.19
C ARG A 29 0.26 25.61 14.55
N ASP A 30 1.55 25.42 14.79
CA ASP A 30 2.30 24.27 14.29
C ASP A 30 1.81 22.97 14.93
N GLY A 31 1.46 23.00 16.22
CA GLY A 31 0.82 21.89 16.93
C GLY A 31 -0.54 21.52 16.33
N HIS A 32 -1.41 22.50 16.11
CA HIS A 32 -2.71 22.30 15.46
C HIS A 32 -2.57 21.79 14.03
N ARG A 33 -1.63 22.34 13.26
CA ARG A 33 -1.35 21.88 11.89
C ARG A 33 -0.88 20.43 11.88
N THR A 34 0.04 20.07 12.78
CA THR A 34 0.55 18.70 12.90
C THR A 34 -0.58 17.74 13.25
N ALA A 35 -1.41 18.07 14.24
CA ALA A 35 -2.56 17.27 14.64
C ALA A 35 -3.58 17.10 13.49
N TYR A 36 -3.85 18.17 12.75
CA TYR A 36 -4.72 18.12 11.57
C TYR A 36 -4.15 17.24 10.46
N GLU A 37 -2.86 17.41 10.14
CA GLU A 37 -2.20 16.59 9.12
C GLU A 37 -2.16 15.12 9.53
N ASP A 38 -1.93 14.79 10.79
CA ASP A 38 -1.96 13.42 11.30
C ASP A 38 -3.36 12.81 11.24
N ALA A 39 -4.40 13.56 11.63
CA ALA A 39 -5.79 13.13 11.52
C ALA A 39 -6.19 12.87 10.06
N ARG A 40 -5.81 13.79 9.15
CA ARG A 40 -6.01 13.62 7.71
C ARG A 40 -5.29 12.38 7.19
N ARG A 41 -4.03 12.17 7.54
CA ARG A 41 -3.26 10.98 7.13
C ARG A 41 -3.92 9.68 7.59
N LYS A 42 -4.45 9.65 8.83
CA LYS A 42 -5.17 8.48 9.36
C LYS A 42 -6.49 8.24 8.61
N SER A 43 -7.22 9.31 8.29
CA SER A 43 -8.45 9.24 7.50
C SER A 43 -8.19 8.70 6.10
N ASP A 44 -7.17 9.21 5.39
CA ASP A 44 -6.83 8.75 4.04
C ASP A 44 -6.40 7.27 4.04
N TRP A 45 -5.63 6.87 5.06
CA TRP A 45 -5.21 5.48 5.27
C TRP A 45 -6.39 4.53 5.43
N GLN A 46 -7.33 4.88 6.33
CA GLN A 46 -8.52 4.07 6.58
C GLN A 46 -9.41 4.01 5.33
N THR A 47 -9.60 5.14 4.65
CA THR A 47 -10.43 5.23 3.44
C THR A 47 -9.94 4.29 2.34
N LEU A 48 -8.62 4.25 2.10
CA LEU A 48 -8.04 3.35 1.10
C LEU A 48 -8.21 1.89 1.52
N LYS A 49 -7.97 1.58 2.80
CA LYS A 49 -8.12 0.23 3.34
C LYS A 49 -9.56 -0.27 3.18
N ASP A 50 -10.53 0.48 3.66
CA ASP A 50 -11.96 0.13 3.61
C ASP A 50 -12.47 -0.01 2.15
N THR A 51 -11.93 0.81 1.25
CA THR A 51 -12.27 0.73 -0.18
C THR A 51 -11.76 -0.58 -0.77
N LEU A 52 -10.49 -0.93 -0.52
CA LEU A 52 -9.94 -2.18 -1.01
C LEU A 52 -10.59 -3.40 -0.39
N GLU A 53 -10.88 -3.41 0.91
CA GLU A 53 -11.60 -4.51 1.56
C GLU A 53 -12.93 -4.76 0.87
N ARG A 54 -13.73 -3.71 0.66
CA ARG A 54 -15.01 -3.80 -0.05
C ARG A 54 -14.87 -4.26 -1.50
N GLU A 55 -13.94 -3.67 -2.24
CA GLU A 55 -13.76 -3.95 -3.66
C GLU A 55 -13.16 -5.34 -3.91
N MET A 56 -12.37 -5.87 -2.99
CA MET A 56 -11.77 -7.20 -3.14
C MET A 56 -12.76 -8.35 -2.93
N LEU A 57 -13.85 -8.14 -2.18
CA LEU A 57 -14.83 -9.19 -1.92
C LEU A 57 -15.39 -9.78 -3.22
N GLY A 58 -15.62 -11.09 -3.21
CA GLY A 58 -16.12 -11.86 -4.35
C GLY A 58 -15.08 -12.80 -4.93
N THR A 59 -15.43 -13.38 -6.08
CA THR A 59 -14.62 -14.41 -6.74
C THR A 59 -13.91 -13.83 -7.96
N TRP A 60 -12.64 -14.20 -8.12
CA TRP A 60 -11.75 -13.71 -9.14
C TRP A 60 -11.08 -14.86 -9.86
N GLN A 61 -11.05 -14.83 -11.18
CA GLN A 61 -10.39 -15.82 -12.01
C GLN A 61 -9.08 -15.26 -12.55
N PHE A 62 -8.02 -16.05 -12.47
CA PHE A 62 -6.71 -15.70 -13.01
C PHE A 62 -6.82 -15.42 -14.52
N LEU A 63 -6.17 -14.34 -14.96
CA LEU A 63 -6.15 -13.91 -16.35
C LEU A 63 -4.75 -14.09 -16.96
N GLU A 64 -3.75 -13.43 -16.38
CA GLU A 64 -2.41 -13.34 -16.96
C GLU A 64 -1.35 -12.91 -15.93
N ILE A 65 -0.09 -13.04 -16.34
CA ILE A 65 1.06 -12.47 -15.64
C ILE A 65 1.77 -11.51 -16.59
N GLU A 66 1.95 -10.27 -16.13
CA GLU A 66 2.73 -9.24 -16.81
C GLU A 66 4.09 -9.08 -16.11
N VAL A 67 5.18 -9.08 -16.87
CA VAL A 67 6.50 -8.71 -16.37
C VAL A 67 6.63 -7.20 -16.46
N LEU A 68 6.71 -6.53 -15.31
CA LEU A 68 6.94 -5.10 -15.30
C LEU A 68 8.41 -4.83 -15.64
N ALA A 69 8.65 -3.85 -16.50
CA ALA A 69 9.95 -3.62 -17.14
C ALA A 69 11.13 -3.74 -16.15
N SER A 70 11.90 -4.82 -16.32
CA SER A 70 13.30 -4.91 -15.95
C SER A 70 14.09 -4.50 -17.19
N GLY A 71 15.23 -3.81 -17.05
CA GLY A 71 16.07 -3.39 -18.19
C GLY A 71 16.68 -4.55 -19.01
N LEU A 72 16.21 -5.79 -18.81
CA LEU A 72 16.76 -7.03 -19.35
C LEU A 72 15.61 -7.98 -19.67
N SER A 73 14.77 -7.63 -20.66
CA SER A 73 13.89 -8.62 -21.29
C SER A 73 14.77 -9.66 -21.98
N ASN A 74 14.87 -10.85 -21.40
CA ASN A 74 15.40 -12.02 -22.10
C ASN A 74 14.26 -13.03 -22.32
N GLU A 75 14.37 -13.82 -23.38
CA GLU A 75 13.36 -14.82 -23.78
C GLU A 75 13.10 -15.89 -22.71
N ILE A 76 14.05 -16.13 -21.80
CA ILE A 76 13.94 -17.09 -20.70
C ILE A 76 12.95 -16.59 -19.65
N GLU A 77 12.95 -15.29 -19.33
CA GLU A 77 11.99 -14.69 -18.39
C GLU A 77 10.57 -14.75 -18.96
N THR A 78 10.40 -14.45 -20.25
CA THR A 78 9.11 -14.59 -20.93
C THR A 78 8.61 -16.03 -20.94
N ALA A 79 9.48 -17.01 -21.24
CA ALA A 79 9.11 -18.42 -21.21
C ALA A 79 8.74 -18.92 -19.80
N ALA A 80 9.48 -18.48 -18.77
CA ALA A 80 9.17 -18.82 -17.38
C ALA A 80 7.82 -18.24 -16.94
N VAL A 81 7.50 -17.02 -17.37
CA VAL A 81 6.21 -16.36 -17.10
C VAL A 81 5.07 -17.05 -17.84
N ALA A 82 5.27 -17.44 -19.10
CA ALA A 82 4.27 -18.19 -19.86
C ALA A 82 3.98 -19.56 -19.21
N LEU A 83 5.02 -20.26 -18.76
CA LEU A 83 4.87 -21.53 -18.04
C LEU A 83 4.10 -21.32 -16.72
N ALA A 84 4.46 -20.28 -15.95
CA ALA A 84 3.76 -19.93 -14.73
C ALA A 84 2.28 -19.58 -15.00
N ALA A 85 1.98 -18.79 -16.03
CA ALA A 85 0.61 -18.46 -16.39
C ALA A 85 -0.19 -19.72 -16.79
N SER A 86 0.43 -20.64 -17.54
CA SER A 86 -0.20 -21.89 -17.96
C SER A 86 -0.61 -22.76 -16.77
N SER A 87 0.19 -22.84 -15.71
CA SER A 87 -0.14 -23.64 -14.53
C SER A 87 -1.29 -23.05 -13.68
N ARG A 88 -1.79 -21.86 -14.04
CA ARG A 88 -2.80 -21.08 -13.29
C ARG A 88 -4.06 -20.82 -14.08
N LYS A 89 -4.21 -21.38 -15.29
CA LYS A 89 -5.33 -21.08 -16.21
C LYS A 89 -6.73 -21.28 -15.60
N HIS A 90 -6.85 -22.10 -14.56
CA HIS A 90 -8.10 -22.37 -13.83
C HIS A 90 -8.09 -21.88 -12.39
N LEU A 91 -7.07 -21.11 -11.99
CA LEU A 91 -6.95 -20.58 -10.65
C LEU A 91 -8.05 -19.55 -10.39
N THR A 92 -8.81 -19.75 -9.33
CA THR A 92 -9.74 -18.79 -8.76
C THR A 92 -9.32 -18.43 -7.36
N ILE A 93 -9.51 -17.17 -6.98
CA ILE A 93 -9.43 -16.70 -5.61
C ILE A 93 -10.76 -16.08 -5.20
N ARG A 94 -11.31 -16.51 -4.07
CA ARG A 94 -12.51 -15.94 -3.47
C ARG A 94 -12.12 -15.20 -2.20
N PHE A 95 -12.50 -13.94 -2.08
CA PHE A 95 -12.41 -13.17 -0.84
C PHE A 95 -13.80 -12.99 -0.26
N PHE A 96 -13.94 -13.22 1.04
CA PHE A 96 -15.22 -13.12 1.72
C PHE A 96 -15.01 -12.75 3.19
N GLN A 97 -16.06 -12.22 3.80
CA GLN A 97 -16.08 -11.89 5.21
C GLN A 97 -17.04 -12.81 5.94
N GLU A 98 -16.62 -13.33 7.09
CA GLU A 98 -17.45 -14.14 7.98
C GLU A 98 -17.15 -13.74 9.44
N ASN A 99 -18.18 -13.37 10.20
CA ASN A 99 -18.06 -12.93 11.60
C ASN A 99 -17.00 -11.83 11.79
N ASP A 100 -17.01 -10.80 10.94
CA ASP A 100 -16.05 -9.68 10.93
C ASP A 100 -14.58 -10.08 10.70
N VAL A 101 -14.34 -11.30 10.21
CA VAL A 101 -13.01 -11.78 9.82
C VAL A 101 -12.95 -11.96 8.30
N ASP A 102 -11.84 -11.54 7.73
CA ASP A 102 -11.57 -11.52 6.31
C ASP A 102 -10.86 -12.81 5.87
N PHE A 103 -11.49 -13.57 4.97
CA PHE A 103 -11.03 -14.87 4.51
C PHE A 103 -10.79 -14.94 3.00
N TYR A 104 -9.87 -15.81 2.61
CA TYR A 104 -9.61 -16.16 1.23
C TYR A 104 -9.68 -17.67 1.00
N GLU A 105 -10.07 -18.03 -0.22
CA GLU A 105 -9.99 -19.39 -0.76
C GLU A 105 -9.37 -19.37 -2.16
N LEU A 106 -8.37 -20.22 -2.36
CA LEU A 106 -7.69 -20.48 -3.62
C LEU A 106 -8.07 -21.86 -4.12
N ASN A 107 -8.38 -21.97 -5.41
CA ASN A 107 -8.72 -23.23 -6.02
C ASN A 107 -8.30 -23.24 -7.50
N ASN A 108 -7.69 -24.33 -7.99
CA ASN A 108 -7.46 -24.54 -9.43
C ASN A 108 -8.01 -25.89 -9.96
N GLY A 109 -8.87 -26.56 -9.20
CA GLY A 109 -9.43 -27.88 -9.46
C GLY A 109 -8.63 -29.02 -8.80
N ASN A 110 -7.31 -28.89 -8.71
CA ASN A 110 -6.42 -29.91 -8.13
C ASN A 110 -5.75 -29.46 -6.82
N ILE A 111 -5.67 -28.16 -6.62
CA ILE A 111 -5.00 -27.50 -5.50
C ILE A 111 -6.01 -26.59 -4.82
N TYR A 112 -6.04 -26.67 -3.49
CA TYR A 112 -6.84 -25.81 -2.64
C TYR A 112 -5.94 -25.18 -1.57
N ALA A 113 -6.15 -23.90 -1.28
CA ALA A 113 -5.55 -23.23 -0.12
C ALA A 113 -6.51 -22.20 0.45
N SER A 114 -6.57 -22.06 1.78
CA SER A 114 -7.45 -21.08 2.41
C SER A 114 -6.88 -20.54 3.70
N GLY A 115 -7.36 -19.35 4.07
CA GLY A 115 -7.04 -18.74 5.34
C GLY A 115 -7.55 -17.33 5.46
N GLU A 116 -6.92 -16.56 6.33
CA GLU A 116 -7.28 -15.17 6.57
C GLU A 116 -6.48 -14.25 5.66
N PHE A 117 -7.03 -13.09 5.32
CA PHE A 117 -6.25 -12.05 4.67
C PHE A 117 -6.30 -10.75 5.46
N THR A 118 -5.26 -9.96 5.32
CA THR A 118 -5.23 -8.60 5.87
C THR A 118 -4.69 -7.64 4.83
N ILE A 119 -5.31 -6.44 4.78
CA ILE A 119 -4.82 -5.33 3.97
C ILE A 119 -4.05 -4.38 4.88
N ARG A 120 -2.77 -4.18 4.55
CA ARG A 120 -1.91 -3.20 5.21
C ARG A 120 -1.63 -2.04 4.26
N VAL A 121 -2.04 -0.85 4.64
CA VAL A 121 -1.67 0.37 3.92
C VAL A 121 -0.44 0.99 4.59
N GLU A 122 0.57 1.35 3.81
CA GLU A 122 1.76 2.07 4.27
C GLU A 122 1.96 3.31 3.41
N ARG A 123 2.52 4.38 3.99
CA ARG A 123 2.98 5.51 3.19
C ARG A 123 4.43 5.27 2.80
N ILE A 124 4.67 5.02 1.53
CA ILE A 124 6.00 4.82 0.98
C ILE A 124 6.29 6.02 0.09
N ALA A 125 7.32 6.77 0.48
CA ALA A 125 7.84 7.86 -0.32
C ALA A 125 6.79 8.92 -0.70
N GLY A 126 5.88 9.21 0.23
CA GLY A 126 4.81 10.19 0.11
C GLY A 126 3.48 9.63 -0.40
N ALA A 127 3.46 8.45 -1.05
CA ALA A 127 2.25 7.82 -1.58
C ALA A 127 1.72 6.72 -0.65
N LEU A 128 0.39 6.60 -0.56
CA LEU A 128 -0.23 5.44 0.11
C LEU A 128 -0.10 4.21 -0.79
N THR A 129 0.36 3.12 -0.21
CA THR A 129 0.63 1.86 -0.89
C THR A 129 -0.02 0.74 -0.10
N ALA A 130 -0.86 -0.06 -0.75
CA ALA A 130 -1.58 -1.16 -0.11
C ALA A 130 -0.88 -2.50 -0.37
N PHE A 131 -0.83 -3.32 0.67
CA PHE A 131 -0.25 -4.66 0.67
C PHE A 131 -1.30 -5.67 1.12
N LEU A 132 -1.42 -6.74 0.34
CA LEU A 132 -2.16 -7.93 0.72
C LEU A 132 -1.22 -8.89 1.46
N LYS A 133 -1.67 -9.36 2.62
CA LYS A 133 -1.07 -10.47 3.35
C LYS A 133 -2.09 -11.60 3.40
N LEU A 134 -1.64 -12.80 3.05
CA LEU A 134 -2.44 -14.02 3.11
C LEU A 134 -1.87 -14.89 4.23
N ASP A 135 -2.63 -15.05 5.31
CA ASP A 135 -2.27 -15.89 6.44
C ASP A 135 -2.92 -17.26 6.28
N ARG A 136 -2.09 -18.30 6.26
CA ARG A 136 -2.56 -19.68 6.05
C ARG A 136 -3.39 -20.18 7.24
N TYR A 137 -4.51 -20.84 6.96
CA TYR A 137 -5.29 -21.56 7.98
C TYR A 137 -5.18 -23.07 7.80
N ARG A 138 -5.24 -23.58 6.56
CA ARG A 138 -5.11 -25.00 6.21
C ARG A 138 -4.42 -25.17 4.86
N SER A 139 -3.63 -26.25 4.71
CA SER A 139 -2.97 -26.72 3.47
C SER A 139 -1.72 -25.94 2.98
N LEU A 140 -1.52 -25.87 1.65
CA LEU A 140 -0.36 -25.30 0.97
C LEU A 140 -0.21 -23.80 1.24
N ALA A 141 1.02 -23.30 1.17
CA ALA A 141 1.27 -21.87 1.28
C ALA A 141 0.60 -21.13 0.11
N PRO A 142 -0.21 -20.09 0.36
CA PRO A 142 -0.93 -19.39 -0.71
C PRO A 142 0.02 -18.82 -1.75
N GLU A 143 1.25 -18.44 -1.37
CA GLU A 143 2.28 -17.94 -2.27
C GLU A 143 2.82 -19.03 -3.21
N GLU A 144 2.82 -20.30 -2.80
CA GLU A 144 3.19 -21.41 -3.68
C GLU A 144 2.13 -21.63 -4.76
N VAL A 145 0.85 -21.50 -4.39
CA VAL A 145 -0.28 -21.64 -5.32
C VAL A 145 -0.37 -20.44 -6.28
N LEU A 146 -0.28 -19.22 -5.74
CA LEU A 146 -0.41 -17.97 -6.50
C LEU A 146 0.84 -17.67 -7.31
N PHE A 147 2.03 -17.86 -6.74
CA PHE A 147 3.28 -17.30 -7.27
C PHE A 147 4.37 -18.35 -7.54
N SER A 148 4.12 -19.63 -7.22
CA SER A 148 5.11 -20.72 -7.36
C SER A 148 6.44 -20.39 -6.64
N ARG A 149 6.36 -19.57 -5.59
CA ARG A 149 7.51 -19.08 -4.83
C ARG A 149 7.15 -18.95 -3.36
N PRO A 150 7.71 -19.80 -2.48
CA PRO A 150 7.51 -19.67 -1.04
C PRO A 150 8.21 -18.42 -0.49
N GLY A 151 7.65 -17.84 0.57
CA GLY A 151 8.33 -16.80 1.36
C GLY A 151 8.21 -15.37 0.83
N LEU A 152 7.30 -15.11 -0.12
CA LEU A 152 6.97 -13.74 -0.53
C LEU A 152 6.29 -13.00 0.63
N ARG A 153 6.87 -11.89 1.08
CA ARG A 153 6.42 -11.18 2.29
C ARG A 153 5.54 -9.96 2.01
N ARG A 154 5.49 -9.48 0.77
CA ARG A 154 4.71 -8.29 0.38
C ARG A 154 4.17 -8.45 -1.02
N THR A 155 2.84 -8.48 -1.12
CA THR A 155 2.11 -8.45 -2.38
C THR A 155 1.42 -7.10 -2.47
N LEU A 156 1.83 -6.27 -3.43
CA LEU A 156 1.08 -5.05 -3.75
C LEU A 156 -0.30 -5.44 -4.27
N ILE A 157 -1.31 -4.71 -3.83
CA ILE A 157 -2.69 -4.95 -4.22
C ILE A 157 -3.31 -3.69 -4.78
N SER A 158 -4.00 -3.83 -5.90
CA SER A 158 -4.91 -2.80 -6.41
C SER A 158 -6.13 -3.46 -7.05
N VAL A 159 -7.26 -2.77 -6.98
CA VAL A 159 -8.48 -3.13 -7.68
C VAL A 159 -8.84 -1.98 -8.61
N GLU A 160 -9.12 -2.30 -9.86
CA GLU A 160 -9.57 -1.36 -10.87
C GLU A 160 -10.78 -1.97 -11.58
N GLN A 161 -11.97 -1.44 -11.32
CA GLN A 161 -13.22 -1.95 -11.88
C GLN A 161 -13.42 -3.45 -11.55
N ASP A 162 -13.34 -4.31 -12.57
CA ASP A 162 -13.46 -5.77 -12.48
C ASP A 162 -12.12 -6.49 -12.58
N ARG A 163 -11.01 -5.78 -12.33
CA ARG A 163 -9.67 -6.33 -12.31
C ARG A 163 -9.02 -6.19 -10.93
N LEU A 164 -8.49 -7.31 -10.46
CA LEU A 164 -7.65 -7.38 -9.26
C LEU A 164 -6.22 -7.60 -9.71
N TYR A 165 -5.30 -6.79 -9.22
CA TYR A 165 -3.88 -6.91 -9.51
C TYR A 165 -3.09 -7.22 -8.24
N MET A 166 -2.33 -8.29 -8.30
CA MET A 166 -1.37 -8.67 -7.27
C MET A 166 0.03 -8.54 -7.84
N THR A 167 0.87 -7.68 -7.27
CA THR A 167 2.24 -7.49 -7.77
C THR A 167 3.28 -7.91 -6.74
N ILE A 168 4.23 -8.74 -7.17
CA ILE A 168 5.30 -9.27 -6.34
C ILE A 168 6.67 -8.94 -6.96
N ASN A 169 7.74 -9.10 -6.17
CA ASN A 169 9.12 -8.86 -6.60
C ASN A 169 9.34 -7.47 -7.22
N TYR A 170 8.55 -6.49 -6.79
CA TYR A 170 8.65 -5.12 -7.26
C TYR A 170 9.79 -4.41 -6.53
N GLY A 171 10.51 -3.57 -7.27
CA GLY A 171 11.38 -2.53 -6.74
C GLY A 171 10.72 -1.17 -6.86
N GLN A 172 11.32 -0.17 -6.22
CA GLN A 172 10.97 1.22 -6.42
C GLN A 172 12.21 1.99 -6.85
N LEU A 173 12.08 2.79 -7.89
CA LEU A 173 13.12 3.69 -8.39
C LEU A 173 12.64 5.11 -8.22
N PHE A 174 13.49 5.97 -7.65
CA PHE A 174 13.24 7.39 -7.66
C PHE A 174 13.65 7.98 -9.00
N THR A 175 12.69 8.54 -9.74
CA THR A 175 12.91 9.24 -11.01
C THR A 175 12.66 10.74 -10.82
N PRO A 176 13.07 11.62 -11.77
CA PRO A 176 12.73 13.04 -11.73
C PRO A 176 11.21 13.32 -11.67
N ASN A 177 10.39 12.36 -12.12
CA ASN A 177 8.93 12.44 -12.11
C ASN A 177 8.31 11.80 -10.85
N GLY A 178 9.12 11.42 -9.86
CA GLY A 178 8.70 10.76 -8.64
C GLY A 178 9.07 9.27 -8.59
N TRP A 179 8.52 8.58 -7.60
CA TRP A 179 8.76 7.16 -7.38
C TRP A 179 8.01 6.33 -8.42
N VAL A 180 8.75 5.47 -9.12
CA VAL A 180 8.22 4.55 -10.14
C VAL A 180 8.49 3.12 -9.69
N GLN A 181 7.49 2.27 -9.82
CA GLN A 181 7.67 0.84 -9.60
C GLN A 181 8.52 0.25 -10.73
N ILE A 182 9.61 -0.42 -10.38
CA ILE A 182 10.51 -1.06 -11.34
C ILE A 182 10.53 -2.57 -11.12
N GLY A 183 10.49 -3.34 -12.21
CA GLY A 183 10.51 -4.79 -12.14
C GLY A 183 9.30 -5.40 -11.42
N GLY A 184 9.36 -6.72 -11.29
CA GLY A 184 8.33 -7.53 -10.65
C GLY A 184 7.36 -8.18 -11.61
N SER A 185 6.48 -9.01 -11.06
CA SER A 185 5.47 -9.74 -11.82
C SER A 185 4.10 -9.35 -11.30
N ARG A 186 3.26 -8.81 -12.19
CA ARG A 186 1.88 -8.45 -11.90
C ARG A 186 0.97 -9.58 -12.35
N TYR A 187 0.21 -10.12 -11.41
CA TYR A 187 -0.78 -11.15 -11.62
C TYR A 187 -2.14 -10.47 -11.70
N SER A 188 -2.82 -10.65 -12.82
CA SER A 188 -4.12 -10.04 -13.08
C SER A 188 -5.21 -11.09 -12.91
N PHE A 189 -6.32 -10.69 -12.28
CA PHE A 189 -7.51 -11.50 -12.14
C PHE A 189 -8.72 -10.71 -12.58
N LYS A 190 -9.71 -11.40 -13.16
CA LYS A 190 -10.99 -10.83 -13.54
C LYS A 190 -12.08 -11.28 -12.57
N ARG A 191 -12.95 -10.37 -12.15
CA ARG A 191 -14.11 -10.71 -11.33
C ARG A 191 -15.05 -11.65 -12.09
N ILE A 192 -15.54 -12.69 -11.41
CA ILE A 192 -16.56 -13.61 -11.90
C ILE A 192 -17.78 -13.59 -10.98
N LYS A 193 -18.96 -13.83 -11.55
CA LYS A 193 -20.25 -13.84 -10.84
C LYS A 193 -20.48 -15.15 -10.10
#